data_AF-A0A4R0KH19-F1
#
_entry.id   AF-A0A4R0KH19-F1
#
_cell.length_a   1.000
_cell.length_b   1.000
_cell.length_c   1.000
_cell.angle_alpha   90.00
_cell.angle_beta   90.00
_cell.angle_gamma   90.00
#
_symmetry.space_group_name_H-M   'P 1'
#
loop_
_entity.id
_entity.type
_entity.pdbx_description
1 polymer ?
#
loop_
_entity_poly.entity_id
_entity_poly.type
_entity_poly.pdbx_seq_one_letter_code
_entity_poly.pdbx_strand_id
1 'polypeptide(L)'
;MEWSNVTWFLTALGAVVVLLTRVRLGGTVVDGTGHGAGRHGYSAVLLRLHTTVGVLTLLVWVVALVTGRQEIAFVALAGWWLLAIVGLLLLARWLPSGGKHSEDAATDAWGSGAGLSLLGHVGMVIGVGYFTFVTLTDRL
;
A
#
# COMPACT_ATOMS: atom_id res chain seq x y z
N MET A 1 -18.12 -20.38 3.06
CA MET A 1 -17.43 -20.06 4.34
C MET A 1 -15.95 -19.73 4.12
N GLU A 2 -15.20 -20.49 3.30
CA GLU A 2 -13.75 -20.26 3.09
C GLU A 2 -13.39 -18.89 2.47
N TRP A 3 -14.14 -18.43 1.48
CA TRP A 3 -13.88 -17.15 0.79
C TRP A 3 -13.97 -15.93 1.72
N SER A 4 -14.93 -15.93 2.66
CA SER A 4 -15.13 -14.82 3.60
C SER A 4 -13.92 -14.67 4.56
N ASN A 5 -13.38 -15.79 5.06
CA ASN A 5 -12.21 -15.77 5.92
C ASN A 5 -10.99 -15.18 5.21
N VAL A 6 -10.78 -15.55 3.94
CA VAL A 6 -9.68 -15.00 3.12
C VAL A 6 -9.89 -13.51 2.85
N THR A 7 -11.11 -13.08 2.52
CA THR A 7 -11.44 -11.66 2.29
C THR A 7 -11.18 -10.82 3.54
N TRP A 8 -11.63 -11.28 4.72
CA TRP A 8 -11.37 -10.59 5.99
C TRP A 8 -9.88 -10.58 6.34
N PHE A 9 -9.18 -11.69 6.14
CA PHE A 9 -7.74 -11.77 6.37
C PHE A 9 -6.96 -10.79 5.47
N LEU A 10 -7.26 -10.75 4.17
CA LEU A 10 -6.64 -9.82 3.24
C LEU A 10 -7.02 -8.36 3.54
N THR A 11 -8.23 -8.11 4.04
CA THR A 11 -8.65 -6.78 4.49
C THR A 11 -7.81 -6.31 5.68
N ALA A 12 -7.58 -7.18 6.66
CA ALA A 12 -6.69 -6.91 7.78
C ALA A 12 -5.25 -6.67 7.32
N LEU A 13 -4.75 -7.47 6.38
CA LEU A 13 -3.43 -7.29 5.80
C LEU A 13 -3.29 -5.94 5.08
N GLY A 14 -4.31 -5.53 4.31
CA GLY A 14 -4.34 -4.22 3.66
C GLY A 14 -4.28 -3.07 4.67
N ALA A 15 -5.01 -3.18 5.79
CA ALA A 15 -4.94 -2.22 6.89
C ALA A 15 -3.53 -2.12 7.49
N VAL A 16 -2.87 -3.27 7.70
CA VAL A 16 -1.48 -3.33 8.17
C VAL A 16 -0.54 -2.63 7.20
N VAL A 17 -0.68 -2.84 5.89
CA VAL A 17 0.17 -2.19 4.89
C VAL A 17 0.00 -0.67 4.92
N VAL A 18 -1.24 -0.15 5.00
CA VAL A 18 -1.51 1.29 5.14
C VAL A 18 -0.82 1.87 6.37
N LEU A 19 -0.95 1.18 7.51
CA LEU A 19 -0.36 1.62 8.77
C LEU A 19 1.17 1.59 8.73
N LEU A 20 1.76 0.49 8.27
CA LEU A 20 3.22 0.35 8.20
C LEU A 20 3.85 1.37 7.25
N THR A 21 3.21 1.66 6.11
CA THR A 21 3.67 2.72 5.21
C THR A 21 3.66 4.09 5.91
N ARG A 22 2.62 4.40 6.69
CA ARG A 22 2.54 5.64 7.46
C ARG A 22 3.56 5.71 8.59
N VAL A 23 3.72 4.66 9.38
CA VAL A 23 4.67 4.65 10.51
C VAL A 23 6.10 4.79 9.99
N ARG A 24 6.45 4.01 8.96
CA ARG A 24 7.81 4.00 8.39
C ARG A 24 8.20 5.31 7.73
N LEU A 25 7.29 5.92 6.98
CA LEU A 25 7.58 7.15 6.23
C LEU A 25 7.15 8.42 6.99
N GLY A 26 6.38 8.29 8.07
CA GLY A 26 5.97 9.42 8.90
C GLY A 26 7.11 9.91 9.79
N GLY A 27 7.88 9.00 10.38
CA GLY A 27 9.03 9.37 11.22
C GLY A 27 10.07 10.20 10.47
N THR A 28 10.39 9.82 9.23
CA THR A 28 11.37 10.51 8.39
C THR A 28 10.93 11.90 7.90
N VAL A 29 9.62 12.21 7.92
CA VAL A 29 9.11 13.57 7.62
C VAL A 29 9.21 14.48 8.85
N VAL A 30 8.95 13.95 10.04
CA VAL A 30 8.97 14.69 11.30
C VAL A 30 10.40 15.07 11.70
N ASP A 31 11.37 14.18 11.44
CA ASP A 31 12.77 14.41 11.81
C ASP A 31 13.54 15.32 10.83
N GLY A 32 12.89 15.84 9.78
CA GLY A 32 13.54 16.68 8.76
C GLY A 32 14.56 15.95 7.87
N THR A 33 14.76 14.64 8.09
CA THR A 33 15.72 13.75 7.42
C THR A 33 15.16 13.14 6.13
N GLY A 34 14.23 13.83 5.44
CA GLY A 34 13.70 13.42 4.13
C GLY A 34 14.75 13.24 3.02
N HIS A 35 16.02 13.51 3.32
CA HIS A 35 17.21 13.29 2.52
C HIS A 35 18.10 12.23 3.20
N GLY A 36 17.63 10.98 3.28
CA GLY A 36 18.50 9.86 3.62
C GLY A 36 19.55 9.69 2.52
N ALA A 37 20.83 9.71 2.90
CA ALA A 37 21.99 9.57 2.02
C ALA A 37 21.75 8.50 0.93
N GLY A 38 21.87 8.89 -0.35
CA GLY A 38 21.75 7.99 -1.50
C GLY A 38 20.33 7.67 -2.00
N ARG A 39 19.26 8.32 -1.51
CA ARG A 39 17.87 7.94 -1.85
C ARG A 39 17.06 9.11 -2.38
N HIS A 40 16.30 8.89 -3.47
CA HIS A 40 15.37 9.90 -3.98
C HIS A 40 14.32 10.20 -2.91
N GLY A 41 14.23 11.47 -2.51
CA GLY A 41 13.19 11.96 -1.61
C GLY A 41 11.79 11.64 -2.17
N TYR A 42 10.82 11.44 -1.28
CA TYR A 42 9.43 11.19 -1.66
C TYR A 42 8.54 12.36 -1.25
N SER A 43 7.46 12.58 -1.98
CA SER A 43 6.52 13.65 -1.67
C SER A 43 5.72 13.33 -0.39
N ALA A 44 5.77 14.21 0.60
CA ALA A 44 4.91 14.14 1.79
C ALA A 44 3.42 14.22 1.44
N VAL A 45 3.06 14.80 0.28
CA VAL A 45 1.68 14.79 -0.24
C VAL A 45 1.29 13.37 -0.65
N LEU A 46 2.18 12.63 -1.32
CA LEU A 46 1.93 11.25 -1.74
C LEU A 46 1.72 10.32 -0.53
N LEU A 47 2.51 10.50 0.53
CA LEU A 47 2.33 9.76 1.79
C LEU A 47 0.99 10.09 2.48
N ARG A 48 0.62 11.37 2.52
CA ARG A 48 -0.67 11.80 3.08
C ARG A 48 -1.82 11.20 2.28
N LEU A 49 -1.74 11.26 0.95
CA LEU A 49 -2.73 10.69 0.05
C LEU A 49 -2.85 9.17 0.27
N HIS A 50 -1.75 8.43 0.29
CA HIS A 50 -1.76 6.99 0.58
C HIS A 50 -2.48 6.67 1.90
N THR A 51 -2.20 7.44 2.96
CA THR A 51 -2.80 7.18 4.27
C THR A 51 -4.29 7.52 4.28
N THR A 52 -4.66 8.72 3.84
CA THR A 52 -6.05 9.19 3.89
C THR A 52 -6.95 8.38 2.96
N VAL A 53 -6.50 8.14 1.73
CA VAL A 53 -7.22 7.27 0.78
C VAL A 53 -7.29 5.86 1.33
N GLY A 54 -6.19 5.33 1.88
CA GLY A 54 -6.18 3.97 2.43
C GLY A 54 -7.17 3.76 3.58
N VAL A 55 -7.26 4.72 4.52
CA VAL A 55 -8.24 4.66 5.62
C VAL A 55 -9.68 4.76 5.10
N LEU A 56 -9.96 5.71 4.21
CA LEU A 56 -11.30 5.86 3.64
C LEU A 56 -11.72 4.61 2.86
N THR A 57 -10.85 4.11 1.99
CA THR A 57 -11.07 2.87 1.22
C THR A 57 -11.35 1.70 2.15
N LEU A 58 -10.56 1.53 3.22
CA LEU A 58 -10.75 0.44 4.18
C LEU A 58 -12.13 0.52 4.85
N LEU A 59 -12.56 1.71 5.28
CA LEU A 59 -13.87 1.90 5.90
C LEU A 59 -15.01 1.57 4.92
N VAL A 60 -14.93 2.10 3.70
CA VAL A 60 -15.94 1.83 2.65
C VAL A 60 -15.98 0.34 2.31
N TRP A 61 -14.82 -0.32 2.25
CA TRP A 61 -14.71 -1.76 1.99
C TRP A 61 -15.35 -2.59 3.10
N VAL A 62 -15.07 -2.28 4.37
CA VAL A 62 -15.71 -2.95 5.51
C VAL A 62 -17.23 -2.79 5.48
N VAL A 63 -17.73 -1.60 5.15
CA VAL A 63 -19.17 -1.38 4.97
C VAL A 63 -19.72 -2.24 3.83
N ALA A 64 -18.99 -2.36 2.71
CA ALA A 64 -19.40 -3.23 1.60
C ALA A 64 -19.48 -4.70 2.02
N LEU A 65 -18.50 -5.22 2.77
CA LEU A 65 -18.49 -6.60 3.25
C LEU A 65 -19.62 -6.88 4.25
N VAL A 66 -19.86 -5.99 5.20
CA VAL A 66 -20.91 -6.18 6.22
C VAL A 66 -22.31 -6.09 5.62
N THR A 67 -22.51 -5.21 4.64
CA THR A 67 -23.82 -5.01 3.98
C THR A 67 -24.06 -5.93 2.78
N GLY A 68 -23.01 -6.57 2.26
CA GLY A 68 -23.07 -7.38 1.02
C GLY A 68 -23.39 -6.57 -0.23
N ARG A 69 -23.30 -5.23 -0.20
CA ARG A 69 -23.71 -4.38 -1.33
C ARG A 69 -22.59 -4.24 -2.36
N GLN A 70 -22.79 -4.88 -3.51
CA GLN A 70 -21.84 -4.88 -4.63
C GLN A 70 -21.49 -3.47 -5.15
N GLU A 71 -22.47 -2.56 -5.21
CA GLU A 71 -22.29 -1.16 -5.61
C GLU A 71 -21.19 -0.46 -4.76
N ILE A 72 -21.22 -0.69 -3.44
CA ILE A 72 -20.26 -0.10 -2.50
C ILE A 72 -18.90 -0.78 -2.66
N ALA A 73 -18.89 -2.10 -2.91
CA ALA A 73 -17.67 -2.85 -3.17
C ALA A 73 -16.93 -2.34 -4.41
N PHE A 74 -17.63 -1.96 -5.49
CA PHE A 74 -16.98 -1.37 -6.68
C PHE A 74 -16.31 -0.02 -6.38
N VAL A 75 -16.97 0.85 -5.60
CA VAL A 75 -16.38 2.14 -5.19
C VAL A 75 -15.13 1.92 -4.35
N ALA A 76 -15.19 1.01 -3.38
CA ALA A 76 -14.03 0.66 -2.57
C ALA A 76 -12.93 -0.04 -3.40
N LEU A 77 -13.28 -0.85 -4.39
CA LEU A 77 -12.34 -1.52 -5.27
C LEU A 77 -11.50 -0.53 -6.08
N ALA A 78 -12.12 0.54 -6.59
CA ALA A 78 -11.40 1.64 -7.22
C ALA A 78 -10.41 2.30 -6.24
N GLY A 79 -10.82 2.48 -4.98
CA GLY A 79 -9.96 2.95 -3.90
C GLY A 79 -8.77 2.04 -3.60
N TRP A 80 -8.96 0.72 -3.62
CA TRP A 80 -7.89 -0.25 -3.41
C TRP A 80 -6.88 -0.25 -4.55
N TRP A 81 -7.34 -0.13 -5.80
CA TRP A 81 -6.47 0.01 -6.96
C TRP A 81 -5.65 1.30 -6.93
N LEU A 82 -6.30 2.42 -6.57
CA LEU A 82 -5.61 3.70 -6.37
C LEU A 82 -4.50 3.57 -5.31
N LEU A 83 -4.80 2.91 -4.19
CA LEU A 83 -3.84 2.69 -3.12
C LEU A 83 -2.65 1.81 -3.58
N ALA A 84 -2.92 0.74 -4.32
CA ALA A 84 -1.89 -0.11 -4.89
C ALA A 84 -0.95 0.68 -5.82
N ILE A 85 -1.51 1.52 -6.71
CA ILE A 85 -0.73 2.36 -7.62
C ILE A 85 0.13 3.36 -6.84
N VAL A 86 -0.46 4.09 -5.88
CA VAL A 86 0.26 5.08 -5.06
C VAL A 86 1.39 4.42 -4.28
N GLY A 87 1.15 3.23 -3.75
CA GLY A 87 2.15 2.44 -3.06
C GLY A 87 3.30 1.98 -3.96
N LEU A 88 3.00 1.56 -5.20
CA LEU A 88 4.03 1.27 -6.20
C LEU A 88 4.85 2.52 -6.57
N LEU A 89 4.22 3.69 -6.68
CA LEU A 89 4.92 4.96 -6.89
C LEU A 89 5.84 5.31 -5.71
N LEU A 90 5.44 5.02 -4.48
CA LEU A 90 6.31 5.15 -3.31
C LEU A 90 7.49 4.16 -3.36
N LEU A 91 7.30 2.99 -3.96
CA LEU A 91 8.35 2.00 -4.15
C LEU A 91 9.35 2.40 -5.25
N ALA A 92 8.92 3.16 -6.25
CA ALA A 92 9.76 3.61 -7.36
C ALA A 92 11.00 4.42 -6.90
N ARG A 93 10.99 5.01 -5.70
CA ARG A 93 12.16 5.68 -5.09
C ARG A 93 13.38 4.77 -4.90
N TRP A 94 13.18 3.46 -4.98
CA TRP A 94 14.20 2.44 -4.82
C TRP A 94 14.69 1.86 -6.15
N LEU A 95 14.17 2.32 -7.30
CA LEU A 95 14.74 1.90 -8.58
C LEU A 95 16.18 2.43 -8.69
N PRO A 96 17.13 1.61 -9.18
CA PRO A 96 18.49 2.07 -9.41
C PRO A 96 18.48 3.25 -10.38
N SER A 97 19.02 4.40 -9.96
CA SER A 97 19.32 5.48 -10.91
C SER A 97 20.60 5.11 -11.65
N GLY A 98 20.50 4.78 -12.94
CA GLY A 98 21.64 4.40 -13.78
C GLY A 98 22.63 5.54 -14.11
N GLY A 99 22.74 6.57 -13.27
CA GLY A 99 23.66 7.69 -13.47
C GLY A 99 25.06 7.35 -12.97
N LYS A 100 26.11 7.77 -13.69
CA LYS A 100 27.52 7.48 -13.37
C LYS A 100 28.03 8.00 -12.00
N HIS A 101 27.19 8.71 -11.25
CA HIS A 101 27.48 9.30 -9.94
C HIS A 101 26.51 8.82 -8.84
N SER A 102 25.77 7.73 -9.03
CA SER A 102 24.98 7.16 -7.94
C SER A 102 25.91 6.48 -6.95
N GLU A 103 25.81 6.88 -5.67
CA GLU A 103 26.40 6.13 -4.57
C GLU A 103 25.72 4.77 -4.47
N ASP A 104 26.50 3.72 -4.17
CA ASP A 104 25.95 2.39 -3.91
C ASP A 104 24.92 2.48 -2.78
N ALA A 105 23.69 2.05 -3.08
CA ALA A 105 22.63 2.00 -2.08
C ALA A 105 23.11 1.11 -0.94
N ALA A 106 23.31 1.70 0.25
CA ALA A 106 23.68 0.98 1.46
C ALA A 106 22.78 -0.26 1.60
N THR A 107 23.41 -1.40 1.90
CA THR A 107 22.78 -2.71 1.98
C THR A 107 21.72 -2.73 3.07
N ASP A 108 20.52 -2.26 2.74
CA ASP A 108 19.47 -2.10 3.73
C ASP A 108 18.99 -3.47 4.21
N ALA A 109 19.10 -3.70 5.52
CA ALA A 109 18.60 -4.90 6.18
C ALA A 109 17.13 -5.16 5.81
N TRP A 110 16.74 -6.43 5.68
CA TRP A 110 15.40 -6.87 5.23
C TRP A 110 14.23 -6.12 5.89
N GLY A 111 14.37 -5.80 7.19
CA GLY A 111 13.40 -5.07 8.01
C GLY A 111 13.47 -3.54 8.01
N SER A 112 14.50 -2.92 7.43
CA SER A 112 14.62 -1.45 7.24
C SER A 112 14.64 -1.04 5.75
N GLY A 113 14.85 -2.00 4.86
CA GLY A 113 15.09 -1.81 3.44
C GLY A 113 13.89 -1.92 2.51
N ALA A 114 14.21 -1.96 1.22
CA ALA A 114 13.26 -2.09 0.12
C ALA A 114 12.43 -3.38 0.23
N GLY A 115 12.98 -4.45 0.81
CA GLY A 115 12.37 -5.78 0.89
C GLY A 115 10.98 -5.79 1.53
N LEU A 116 10.83 -5.28 2.77
CA LEU A 116 9.51 -5.25 3.42
C LEU A 116 8.52 -4.31 2.70
N SER A 117 9.02 -3.21 2.11
CA SER A 117 8.18 -2.31 1.33
C SER A 117 7.69 -2.99 0.05
N LEU A 118 8.56 -3.71 -0.65
CA LEU A 118 8.22 -4.47 -1.85
C LEU A 118 7.20 -5.56 -1.53
N LEU A 119 7.43 -6.33 -0.45
CA LEU A 119 6.50 -7.37 -0.01
C LEU A 119 5.10 -6.82 0.26
N GLY A 120 5.00 -5.70 1.00
CA GLY A 120 3.72 -5.06 1.31
C GLY A 120 2.97 -4.64 0.05
N HIS A 121 3.66 -4.02 -0.92
CA HIS A 121 3.01 -3.51 -2.13
C HIS A 121 2.69 -4.60 -3.16
N VAL A 122 3.55 -5.62 -3.31
CA VAL A 122 3.22 -6.80 -4.13
C VAL A 122 2.04 -7.56 -3.52
N GLY A 123 2.05 -7.76 -2.20
CA GLY A 123 0.93 -8.33 -1.46
C GLY A 123 -0.38 -7.56 -1.66
N MET A 124 -0.31 -6.22 -1.69
CA MET A 124 -1.45 -5.35 -2.01
C MET A 124 -1.98 -5.56 -3.43
N VAL A 125 -1.11 -5.68 -4.43
CA VAL A 125 -1.53 -5.94 -5.82
C VAL A 125 -2.21 -7.30 -5.94
N ILE A 126 -1.67 -8.33 -5.28
CA ILE A 126 -2.30 -9.65 -5.24
C ILE A 126 -3.65 -9.58 -4.51
N GLY A 127 -3.70 -8.90 -3.37
CA GLY A 127 -4.92 -8.71 -2.57
C GLY A 127 -6.02 -7.99 -3.33
N VAL A 128 -5.71 -6.90 -4.05
CA VAL A 128 -6.72 -6.19 -4.86
C VAL A 128 -7.17 -7.02 -6.07
N GLY A 129 -6.28 -7.86 -6.64
CA GLY A 129 -6.66 -8.85 -7.63
C GLY A 129 -7.71 -9.83 -7.09
N TYR A 130 -7.51 -10.32 -5.87
CA TYR A 130 -8.49 -11.17 -5.18
C TYR A 130 -9.80 -10.42 -4.87
N PHE A 131 -9.74 -9.17 -4.38
CA PHE A 131 -10.95 -8.36 -4.16
C PHE A 131 -11.72 -8.09 -5.45
N THR A 132 -11.00 -7.90 -6.57
CA THR A 132 -11.61 -7.79 -7.90
C THR A 132 -12.38 -9.06 -8.24
N PHE A 133 -11.76 -10.23 -8.06
CA PHE A 133 -12.40 -11.52 -8.30
C PHE A 133 -13.66 -11.70 -7.45
N VAL A 134 -13.59 -11.44 -6.14
CA VAL A 134 -14.73 -11.59 -5.23
C VAL A 134 -15.88 -10.64 -5.57
N THR A 135 -15.55 -9.39 -5.92
CA THR A 135 -16.56 -8.37 -6.29
C THR A 135 -17.23 -8.69 -7.63
N LEU A 136 -16.48 -9.19 -8.62
CA LEU A 136 -17.01 -9.53 -9.94
C LEU A 136 -17.81 -10.84 -9.94
N THR A 137 -17.50 -11.76 -9.05
CA THR A 137 -18.20 -13.06 -8.94
C THR A 137 -19.33 -13.06 -7.91
N ASP A 138 -19.62 -11.90 -7.31
CA ASP A 138 -20.67 -11.71 -6.31
C ASP A 138 -20.51 -12.64 -5.08
N ARG A 139 -19.28 -12.68 -4.55
CA ARG A 139 -18.86 -13.58 -3.45
C ARG A 139 -18.44 -12.85 -2.18
N LEU A 140 -18.93 -11.62 -1.98
CA LEU A 140 -18.58 -10.74 -0.85
C LEU A 140 -18.78 -11.42 0.51
#